data_AF-A0A4R1P1G1-F1
#
_entry.id   AF-A0A4R1P1G1-F1
#
_cell.length_a   1.000
_cell.length_b   1.000
_cell.length_c   1.000
_cell.angle_alpha   90.00
_cell.angle_beta   90.00
_cell.angle_gamma   90.00
#
_symmetry.space_group_name_H-M   'P 1'
#
loop_
_entity.id
_entity.type
_entity.pdbx_description
1 polymer ?
#
loop_
_entity_poly.entity_id
_entity_poly.type
_entity_poly.pdbx_seq_one_letter_code
_entity_poly.pdbx_strand_id
1 'polypeptide(L)' 'MSNIVDLERVRRKRRIRDCVAYMDRLCIELLENPATTPGVRQLARDMFQKRFGFDYFECV' A
#
# COMPACT_ATOMS: atom_id res chain seq x y z
N MET A 1 2.79 -31.68 16.13
CA MET A 1 1.79 -31.01 15.26
C MET A 1 1.80 -29.48 15.35
N SER A 2 2.64 -28.83 16.17
CA SER A 2 2.70 -27.35 16.28
C SER A 2 3.38 -26.64 15.09
N ASN A 3 4.42 -27.24 14.51
CA ASN A 3 5.27 -26.56 13.52
C ASN A 3 4.58 -26.19 12.19
N ILE A 4 3.59 -26.97 11.73
CA ILE A 4 2.94 -26.74 10.43
C ILE A 4 2.02 -25.51 10.50
N VAL A 5 1.23 -25.39 11.56
CA VAL A 5 0.31 -24.26 11.77
C VAL A 5 1.08 -22.95 11.94
N ASP A 6 2.22 -22.98 12.65
CA ASP A 6 3.08 -21.81 12.82
C ASP A 6 3.75 -21.39 11.50
N LEU A 7 4.21 -22.35 10.68
CA LEU A 7 4.76 -22.06 9.35
C LEU A 7 3.72 -21.46 8.41
N GLU A 8 2.48 -21.95 8.40
CA GLU A 8 1.40 -21.38 7.61
C GLU A 8 1.05 -19.96 8.05
N ARG A 9 1.04 -19.71 9.36
CA ARG A 9 0.82 -18.37 9.93
C ARG A 9 1.93 -17.39 9.54
N VAL A 10 3.18 -17.83 9.56
CA VAL A 10 4.34 -17.03 9.12
C VAL A 10 4.26 -16.72 7.62
N ARG A 11 3.95 -17.72 6.79
CA ARG A 11 3.77 -17.54 5.33
C ARG A 11 2.63 -16.55 5.03
N ARG A 12 1.51 -16.65 5.74
CA ARG A 12 0.39 -15.71 5.61
C ARG A 12 0.78 -14.29 6.01
N LYS A 13 1.50 -14.12 7.14
CA LYS A 13 2.02 -12.80 7.55
C LYS A 13 2.97 -12.20 6.52
N ARG A 14 3.85 -13.01 5.90
CA ARG A 14 4.73 -12.55 4.82
C ARG A 14 3.93 -12.07 3.61
N ARG A 15 2.96 -12.87 3.11
CA ARG A 15 2.11 -12.47 1.99
C ARG A 15 1.36 -11.16 2.24
N ILE A 16 0.79 -10.98 3.44
CA ILE A 16 0.11 -9.74 3.80
C ILE A 16 1.08 -8.55 3.75
N ARG A 17 2.31 -8.71 4.27
CA ARG A 17 3.33 -7.67 4.21
C ARG A 17 3.69 -7.32 2.76
N ASP A 18 3.85 -8.33 1.90
CA ASP A 18 4.20 -8.13 0.50
C ASP A 18 3.06 -7.41 -0.25
N CYS A 19 1.80 -7.80 -0.01
CA CYS A 19 0.63 -7.10 -0.55
C CYS A 19 0.58 -5.64 -0.09
N VAL A 20 0.83 -5.38 1.20
CA VAL A 20 0.84 -4.02 1.74
C VAL A 20 1.95 -3.18 1.10
N ALA A 21 3.16 -3.73 0.99
CA ALA A 21 4.27 -3.04 0.34
C ALA A 21 4.01 -2.76 -1.15
N TYR A 22 3.34 -3.69 -1.84
CA TYR A 22 2.90 -3.48 -3.22
C TYR A 22 1.86 -2.36 -3.32
N MET A 23 0.87 -2.32 -2.43
CA MET A 23 -0.14 -1.26 -2.40
C MET A 23 0.47 0.11 -2.10
N ASP A 24 1.42 0.18 -1.16
CA ASP A 24 2.12 1.42 -0.82
C ASP A 24 2.87 1.97 -2.07
N ARG A 25 3.50 1.10 -2.87
CA ARG A 25 4.17 1.50 -4.13
C ARG A 25 3.19 1.93 -5.22
N LEU A 26 2.13 1.14 -5.45
CA LEU A 26 1.12 1.45 -6.45
C LEU A 26 0.44 2.80 -6.17
N CYS A 27 0.20 3.10 -4.90
CA CYS A 27 -0.37 4.37 -4.47
C CYS A 27 0.50 5.56 -4.90
N ILE A 28 1.82 5.48 -4.72
CA ILE A 28 2.77 6.50 -5.15
C ILE A 28 2.81 6.59 -6.68
N GLU A 29 2.90 5.46 -7.40
CA GLU A 29 2.90 5.45 -8.87
C GLU A 29 1.65 6.12 -9.46
N LEU A 30 0.47 5.90 -8.86
CA LEU A 30 -0.77 6.53 -9.29
C LEU A 30 -0.77 8.04 -9.06
N LEU A 31 -0.12 8.52 -8.01
CA LEU A 31 0.02 9.95 -7.70
C LEU A 31 0.98 10.65 -8.66
N GLU A 32 2.11 10.00 -8.97
CA GLU A 32 3.15 10.53 -9.87
C GLU A 32 2.77 10.44 -11.35
N ASN A 33 1.93 9.47 -11.74
CA ASN A 33 1.58 9.27 -13.14
C ASN A 33 0.63 10.37 -13.65
N PRO A 34 1.03 11.16 -14.66
CA PRO A 34 0.22 12.25 -15.20
C PRO A 34 -1.06 11.76 -15.88
N ALA A 35 -1.07 10.53 -16.40
CA ALA A 35 -2.22 9.92 -17.07
C ALA A 35 -3.28 9.35 -16.10
N THR A 36 -2.99 9.31 -14.79
CA THR A 36 -3.97 8.89 -13.78
C THR A 36 -5.15 9.85 -13.80
N THR A 37 -6.37 9.31 -13.86
CA THR A 37 -7.59 10.13 -13.85
C THR A 37 -7.74 10.87 -12.52
N PRO A 38 -8.38 12.05 -12.49
CA PRO A 38 -8.50 12.83 -11.26
C PRO A 38 -9.15 12.07 -10.09
N GLY A 39 -10.18 11.25 -10.37
CA GLY A 39 -10.83 10.44 -9.34
C GLY A 39 -9.92 9.36 -8.74
N VAL A 40 -9.12 8.68 -9.58
CA VAL A 40 -8.15 7.68 -9.11
C VAL A 40 -7.01 8.35 -8.36
N ARG A 41 -6.55 9.53 -8.81
CA ARG A 41 -5.53 10.31 -8.12
C ARG A 41 -6.01 10.77 -6.73
N GLN A 42 -7.27 11.21 -6.62
CA GLN A 42 -7.84 11.58 -5.32
C GLN A 42 -7.94 10.36 -4.39
N LEU A 43 -8.41 9.22 -4.89
CA LEU A 43 -8.43 7.98 -4.10
C LEU A 43 -7.03 7.58 -3.61
N ALA A 44 -6.02 7.67 -4.47
CA ALA A 44 -4.63 7.40 -4.09
C ALA A 44 -4.15 8.39 -3.02
N ARG A 45 -4.49 9.67 -3.12
CA ARG A 45 -4.15 10.69 -2.12
C ARG A 45 -4.80 10.39 -0.77
N ASP A 46 -6.08 10.05 -0.76
CA ASP A 46 -6.82 9.70 0.46
C ASP A 46 -6.24 8.43 1.13
N MET A 47 -5.88 7.43 0.32
CA MET A 47 -5.22 6.21 0.80
C MET A 47 -3.85 6.52 1.41
N PHE A 48 -3.04 7.34 0.75
CA PHE A 48 -1.73 7.76 1.24
C PHE A 48 -1.86 8.53 2.56
N GLN A 49 -2.73 9.54 2.61
CA GLN A 49 -2.93 10.35 3.81
C GLN A 49 -3.44 9.51 4.99
N LYS A 50 -4.37 8.57 4.74
CA LYS A 50 -4.83 7.64 5.78
C LYS A 50 -3.73 6.72 6.29
N ARG A 51 -2.76 6.37 5.45
CA ARG A 51 -1.65 5.46 5.77
C ARG A 51 -0.53 6.16 6.53
N PHE A 52 -0.16 7.37 6.12
CA PHE A 52 1.04 8.07 6.60
C PHE A 52 0.75 9.30 7.47
N GLY A 53 -0.49 9.82 7.45
CA GLY A 53 -0.93 10.94 8.29
C GLY A 53 -0.64 12.34 7.73
N PHE A 54 -0.16 12.45 6.49
CA PHE A 54 0.15 13.71 5.81
C PHE A 54 -0.13 13.62 4.31
N ASP A 55 -0.13 14.75 3.62
CA ASP A 55 -0.37 14.78 2.17
C ASP A 55 0.88 14.40 1.38
N TYR A 56 0.72 13.57 0.34
CA TYR A 56 1.84 13.22 -0.54
C TYR A 56 2.51 14.47 -1.14
N PHE A 57 1.75 15.48 -1.55
CA PHE A 57 2.29 16.71 -2.13
C PHE A 57 2.89 17.69 -1.11
N GLU A 58 2.78 17.42 0.19
CA GLU A 58 3.54 18.15 1.21
C GLU A 58 4.97 17.60 1.36
N CYS A 59 5.23 16.39 0.86
CA CYS A 59 6.55 15.74 0.92
C CYS A 59 7.40 15.89 -0.34
N VAL A 60 6.80 16.32 -1.46
CA VAL A 60 7.48 16.59 -2.73
C VAL A 60 7.58 18.10 -2.92
#